data_AF-A0A015JBB2-F1
#
_entry.id   AF-A0A015JBB2-F1
#
_cell.length_a   1.000
_cell.length_b   1.000
_cell.length_c   1.000
_cell.angle_alpha   90.00
_cell.angle_beta   90.00
_cell.angle_gamma   90.00
#
_symmetry.space_group_name_H-M   'P 1'
#
loop_
_entity.id
_entity.type
_entity.pdbx_description
1 polymer ?
#
loop_
_entity_poly.entity_id
_entity_poly.type
_entity_poly.pdbx_seq_one_letter_code
_entity_poly.pdbx_strand_id
1 'polypeptide(L)' 'MSQLNTDILYLIFKELQYDKKSLVSCLRVNKTWCEIIIPILWKNPWDGKKKLLLNMKQEMT' A
#
# COMPACT_ATOMS: atom_id res chain seq x y z
N MET A 1 -18.23 -7.32 17.25
CA MET A 1 -16.89 -7.15 16.64
C MET A 1 -16.93 -5.89 15.81
N SER A 2 -16.11 -4.92 16.18
CA SER A 2 -16.16 -3.53 15.72
C SER A 2 -16.25 -3.43 14.19
N GLN A 3 -17.41 -2.99 13.70
CA GLN A 3 -17.54 -2.41 12.37
C GLN A 3 -16.77 -1.08 12.39
N LEU A 4 -15.44 -1.13 12.31
CA LEU A 4 -14.70 0.05 11.89
C LEU A 4 -15.18 0.31 10.46
N ASN A 5 -15.73 1.51 10.22
CA ASN A 5 -16.27 1.84 8.91
C ASN A 5 -15.19 1.57 7.84
N THR A 6 -15.53 0.78 6.82
CA THR A 6 -14.69 0.45 5.67
C THR A 6 -14.04 1.71 5.08
N ASP A 7 -14.75 2.85 5.11
CA ASP A 7 -14.23 4.14 4.66
C ASP A 7 -13.01 4.59 5.46
N ILE A 8 -13.03 4.40 6.78
CA ILE A 8 -11.91 4.76 7.67
C ILE A 8 -10.73 3.83 7.43
N LEU A 9 -10.97 2.51 7.31
CA LEU A 9 -9.93 1.55 6.98
C LEU A 9 -9.27 1.86 5.63
N TYR A 10 -10.08 2.23 4.63
CA TYR A 10 -9.58 2.66 3.33
C TYR A 10 -8.68 3.88 3.44
N LEU A 11 -9.07 4.91 4.20
CA LEU A 11 -8.23 6.10 4.42
C LEU A 11 -6.89 5.74 5.07
N ILE A 12 -6.90 4.89 6.10
CA ILE A 12 -5.67 4.43 6.78
C ILE A 12 -4.75 3.68 5.79
N PHE A 13 -5.28 2.72 5.04
CA PHE A 13 -4.46 1.96 4.09
C PHE A 13 -3.97 2.79 2.90
N LYS A 14 -4.71 3.84 2.53
CA LYS A 14 -4.30 4.78 1.48
C LYS A 14 -3.10 5.61 1.90
N GLU A 15 -3.04 6.06 3.16
CA GLU A 15 -1.84 6.70 3.71
C GLU A 15 -0.64 5.74 3.74
N LEU A 16 -0.89 4.44 3.94
CA LEU A 16 0.14 3.39 3.92
C LEU A 16 0.47 2.86 2.51
N GLN A 17 -0.07 3.42 1.42
CA GLN A 17 0.06 2.85 0.06
C GLN A 17 1.51 2.67 -0.43
N TYR A 18 2.44 3.46 0.09
CA TYR A 18 3.87 3.39 -0.25
C TYR A 18 4.66 2.46 0.69
N ASP A 19 4.13 2.13 1.87
CA ASP A 19 4.68 1.12 2.76
C ASP A 19 4.07 -0.25 2.45
N LYS A 20 4.51 -0.82 1.32
CA LYS A 20 4.04 -2.13 0.85
C LYS A 20 4.29 -3.25 1.88
N LYS A 21 5.34 -3.13 2.72
CA LYS A 21 5.64 -4.13 3.75
C LYS A 21 4.56 -4.15 4.81
N SER A 22 4.17 -2.98 5.32
CA SER A 22 3.09 -2.85 6.30
C SER A 22 1.76 -3.31 5.72
N LEU A 23 1.42 -2.91 4.48
CA LEU A 23 0.19 -3.37 3.81
C LEU A 23 0.13 -4.89 3.64
N VAL A 24 1.24 -5.54 3.28
CA VAL A 24 1.31 -7.00 3.16
C VAL A 24 1.12 -7.70 4.51
N SER A 25 1.66 -7.14 5.60
CA SER A 25 1.39 -7.66 6.95
C SER A 25 -0.09 -7.55 7.32
N CYS A 26 -0.75 -6.45 6.94
CA CYS A 26 -2.17 -6.20 7.18
C CYS A 26 -3.11 -7.18 6.43
N LEU A 27 -2.68 -7.80 5.34
CA LEU A 27 -3.45 -8.84 4.63
C LEU A 27 -3.77 -10.06 5.51
N ARG A 28 -2.97 -10.34 6.54
CA ARG A 28 -3.20 -11.52 7.41
C ARG A 28 -4.23 -11.29 8.50
N VAL A 29 -4.78 -10.08 8.64
CA VAL A 29 -5.65 -9.71 9.76
C VAL A 29 -7.05 -10.29 9.59
N ASN A 30 -7.73 -10.02 8.46
CA ASN A 30 -9.04 -10.59 8.13
C ASN A 30 -9.40 -10.35 6.64
N LYS A 31 -10.52 -10.93 6.20
CA LYS A 31 -11.01 -10.82 4.82
C LYS A 31 -11.30 -9.39 4.38
N THR A 32 -11.93 -8.56 5.23
CA THR A 32 -12.26 -7.17 4.93
C THR A 32 -11.00 -6.34 4.67
N TRP A 33 -9.94 -6.57 5.43
CA TRP A 33 -8.65 -5.90 5.22
C TRP A 33 -8.04 -6.31 3.88
N CYS A 34 -8.07 -7.59 3.52
CA CYS A 34 -7.66 -8.06 2.19
C CYS A 34 -8.43 -7.36 1.07
N GLU A 35 -9.76 -7.32 1.16
CA GLU A 35 -10.63 -6.71 0.14
C GLU A 35 -10.29 -5.24 -0.13
N ILE A 36 -9.88 -4.50 0.91
CA ILE A 36 -9.50 -3.08 0.78
C ILE A 36 -8.05 -2.91 0.28
N ILE A 37 -7.12 -3.71 0.82
CA ILE A 37 -5.68 -3.55 0.57
C ILE A 37 -5.27 -4.01 -0.83
N ILE A 38 -5.91 -5.06 -1.37
CA ILE A 38 -5.56 -5.60 -2.70
C ILE A 38 -5.65 -4.50 -3.78
N PRO A 39 -6.78 -3.77 -3.94
CA PRO A 39 -6.85 -2.65 -4.89
C PRO A 39 -5.77 -1.58 -4.68
N ILE A 40 -5.41 -1.28 -3.43
CA ILE A 40 -4.39 -0.27 -3.10
C ILE A 40 -3.01 -0.72 -3.57
N LEU A 41 -2.64 -1.97 -3.29
CA LEU A 41 -1.36 -2.56 -3.74
C LEU A 41 -1.27 -2.64 -5.27
N TRP A 42 -2.37 -2.98 -5.94
CA TRP A 42 -2.43 -3.15 -7.40
C TRP A 42 -2.64 -1.86 -8.18
N LYS A 43 -2.94 -0.74 -7.52
CA LYS A 43 -3.09 0.57 -8.18
C LYS A 43 -1.83 0.98 -8.95
N ASN A 44 -0.65 0.61 -8.46
CA ASN A 44 0.61 0.82 -9.16
C ASN A 44 1.60 -0.33 -8.88
N PRO A 45 1.53 -1.43 -9.65
CA PRO A 45 2.34 -2.62 -9.38
C PRO A 45 3.84 -2.36 -9.64
N TRP A 46 4.17 -1.36 -10.45
CA TRP A 46 5.54 -1.08 -10.89
C TRP A 46 6.26 0.01 -10.07
N ASP A 47 5.63 0.58 -9.04
CA ASP A 47 6.16 1.76 -8.34
C ASP A 47 7.50 1.51 -7.63
N GLY A 48 7.79 0.26 -7.27
CA GLY A 48 9.09 -0.13 -6.70
C GLY A 48 10.29 0.16 -7.62
N LYS A 49 10.06 0.26 -8.94
CA LYS A 49 11.10 0.60 -9.92
C LYS A 49 11.42 2.10 -9.93
N LYS A 50 10.50 2.97 -9.50
CA LYS A 50 10.71 4.42 -9.56
C LYS A 50 11.74 4.92 -8.54
N LYS A 51 11.83 4.29 -7.37
CA LYS A 51 12.84 4.64 -6.35
C LYS A 51 14.25 4.38 -6.86
N LEU A 52 14.45 3.25 -7.57
CA LEU A 52 15.72 2.94 -8.22
C LEU A 52 16.04 3.93 -9.36
N LEU A 53 15.05 4.30 -10.17
CA LEU A 53 15.22 5.29 -11.24
C LEU A 53 15.52 6.70 -10.73
N LEU A 54 14.94 7.09 -9.59
CA LEU A 54 15.23 8.39 -8.95
C LEU A 54 16.66 8.40 -8.41
N ASN A 55 17.08 7.34 -7.75
CA ASN A 55 18.45 7.20 -7.23
C ASN A 55 19.49 7.21 -8.37
N MET A 56 19.24 6.47 -9.45
CA MET A 56 20.14 6.47 -10.62
C MET A 56 20.19 7.81 -11.36
N LYS A 57 19.09 8.59 -11.38
CA LYS A 57 19.11 9.96 -11.93
C LYS A 57 19.90 10.93 -11.06
N GLN A 58 19.85 10.75 -9.75
CA GLN A 58 20.52 11.59 -8.77
C GLN A 58 22.03 11.32 -8.68
N GLU A 59 22.49 10.13 -9.07
CA GLU A 59 23.92 9.79 -9.23
C GLU A 59 24.53 10.27 -10.56
N MET A 60 23.70 10.58 -11.56
CA MET A 60 24.13 11.04 -12.90
C MET A 60 24.10 12.58 -13.08
N THR A 61 23.72 13.33 -12.04
CA THR A 61 23.72 14.80 -12.01
C THR A 61 24.76 15.27 -11.00
#